data_AF-D5UEV5-F1
#
_entry.id   AF-D5UEV5-F1
#
_cell.length_a   1.000
_cell.length_b   1.000
_cell.length_c   1.000
_cell.angle_alpha   90.00
_cell.angle_beta   90.00
_cell.angle_gamma   90.00
#
_symmetry.space_group_name_H-M   'P 1'
#
loop_
_entity.id
_entity.type
_entity.pdbx_description
1 polymer ?
#
loop_
_entity_poly.entity_id
_entity_poly.type
_entity_poly.pdbx_seq_one_letter_code
_entity_poly.pdbx_strand_id
1 'polypeptide(L)'
;MLWFTVWTVLVVATLGGAFLLGRRLWRSVVALGAELARAGDVAQQVSERAAQLEALARAEQTVSGPALGADADALRDRVEQLRAQRRERAALRRARHRTTVADARTRWFG
;
A
#
# COMPACT_ATOMS: atom_id res chain seq x y z
N MET A 1 29.20 20.57 53.57
CA MET A 1 29.67 20.84 52.19
C MET A 1 29.56 19.59 51.30
N LEU A 2 30.17 18.46 51.68
CA LEU A 2 30.20 17.23 50.87
C LEU A 2 28.82 16.64 50.51
N TRP A 3 27.85 16.68 51.42
CA TRP A 3 26.48 16.20 51.20
C TRP A 3 25.73 16.97 50.10
N PHE A 4 25.91 18.29 50.04
CA PHE A 4 25.27 19.13 49.02
C PHE A 4 25.80 18.79 47.63
N THR A 5 27.12 18.58 47.52
CA THR A 5 27.79 18.15 46.30
C THR A 5 27.31 16.77 45.83
N VAL A 6 27.19 15.80 46.73
CA VAL A 6 26.66 14.47 46.40
C VAL A 6 25.24 14.59 45.85
N TRP A 7 24.38 15.38 46.49
CA TRP A 7 23.02 15.59 46.03
C TRP A 7 22.95 16.27 44.66
N THR A 8 23.77 17.31 44.41
CA THR A 8 23.79 17.99 43.12
C THR A 8 24.29 17.08 42.00
N VAL A 9 25.34 16.30 42.24
CA VAL A 9 25.86 15.33 41.25
C VAL A 9 24.80 14.30 40.91
N LEU A 10 24.05 13.79 41.89
CA LEU A 10 23.00 12.80 41.67
C LEU A 10 21.87 13.35 40.78
N VAL A 11 21.42 14.57 41.08
CA VAL A 11 20.37 15.25 40.31
C VAL A 11 20.84 15.56 38.89
N VAL A 12 22.05 16.09 38.73
CA VAL A 12 22.62 16.41 37.42
C VAL A 12 22.86 15.16 36.58
N ALA A 13 23.35 14.07 37.18
CA ALA A 13 23.51 12.78 36.50
C ALA A 13 22.15 12.23 36.03
N THR A 14 21.11 12.34 36.86
CA THR A 14 19.76 11.88 36.51
C THR A 14 19.14 12.72 35.41
N LEU A 15 19.23 14.05 35.50
CA LEU A 15 18.75 14.97 34.47
C LEU A 15 19.53 14.81 33.15
N GLY A 16 20.85 14.64 33.24
CA GLY A 16 21.70 14.37 32.08
C GLY A 16 21.33 13.06 31.39
N GLY A 17 21.14 11.98 32.17
CA GLY A 17 20.67 10.70 31.67
C GLY A 17 19.28 10.78 31.02
N ALA A 18 18.32 11.44 31.69
CA ALA A 18 16.98 11.64 31.18
C ALA A 18 16.96 12.48 29.89
N PHE A 19 17.77 13.53 29.82
CA PHE A 19 17.90 14.37 28.64
C PHE A 19 18.49 13.60 27.44
N LEU A 20 19.53 12.80 27.68
CA LEU A 20 20.15 11.98 26.64
C LEU A 20 19.19 10.92 26.10
N LEU A 21 18.44 10.26 26.99
CA LEU A 21 17.38 9.31 26.62
C LEU A 21 16.26 10.00 25.83
N GLY A 22 15.77 11.14 26.33
CA GLY A 22 14.70 11.91 25.68
C GLY A 22 15.09 12.35 24.28
N ARG A 23 16.33 12.82 24.08
CA ARG A 23 16.83 13.23 22.76
C ARG A 23 16.94 12.05 21.79
N ARG A 24 17.35 10.88 22.26
CA ARG A 24 17.40 9.67 21.43
C ARG A 24 16.00 9.20 21.06
N LEU A 25 15.06 9.18 22.01
CA LEU A 25 13.67 8.83 21.75
C LEU A 25 13.01 9.79 20.75
N TRP A 26 13.27 11.09 20.88
CA TRP A 26 12.73 12.09 19.97
C TRP A 26 13.10 11.81 18.50
N ARG A 27 14.36 11.44 18.24
CA ARG A 27 14.78 11.06 16.88
C ARG A 27 13.99 9.87 16.35
N SER A 28 13.75 8.85 17.18
CA SER A 28 12.98 7.68 16.79
C SER A 28 11.51 8.02 16.52
N VAL A 29 10.90 8.85 17.36
CA VAL A 29 9.51 9.31 17.18
C VAL A 29 9.35 10.12 15.89
N VAL A 30 10.27 11.03 15.59
CA VAL A 30 10.25 11.81 14.35
C VAL A 30 10.43 10.91 13.12
N ALA A 31 11.33 9.93 13.19
CA ALA A 31 11.51 8.97 12.11
C ALA A 31 10.25 8.12 11.87
N LEU A 32 9.63 7.62 12.94
CA LEU A 32 8.35 6.90 12.88
C LEU A 32 7.23 7.78 12.32
N GLY A 33 7.15 9.04 12.74
CA GLY A 33 6.16 10.00 12.22
C GLY A 33 6.33 10.27 10.73
N ALA A 34 7.57 10.37 10.24
CA ALA A 34 7.84 10.52 8.81
C ALA A 34 7.43 9.28 8.01
N GLU A 35 7.69 8.09 8.54
CA GLU A 35 7.24 6.82 7.94
C GLU A 35 5.70 6.74 7.91
N LEU A 36 5.05 7.15 9.01
CA LEU A 36 3.59 7.19 9.12
C LEU A 36 2.97 8.17 8.12
N ALA A 37 3.57 9.35 7.94
CA ALA A 37 3.11 10.32 6.96
C ALA A 37 3.16 9.74 5.54
N ARG A 38 4.29 9.11 5.18
CA ARG A 38 4.44 8.42 3.89
C ARG A 38 3.41 7.31 3.70
N ALA A 39 3.16 6.50 4.75
CA ALA A 39 2.15 5.46 4.71
C ALA A 39 0.73 6.05 4.53
N GLY A 40 0.45 7.18 5.19
CA GLY A 40 -0.79 7.94 5.04
C GLY A 40 -1.00 8.43 3.61
N ASP A 41 0.03 9.02 2.99
CA ASP A 41 -0.03 9.50 1.62
C ASP A 41 -0.34 8.38 0.62
N VAL A 42 0.29 7.21 0.79
CA VAL A 42 0.02 6.03 -0.04
C VAL A 42 -1.39 5.51 0.17
N ALA A 43 -1.85 5.43 1.43
CA ALA A 43 -3.20 5.00 1.74
C ALA A 43 -4.26 5.93 1.13
N GLN A 44 -4.01 7.25 1.16
CA GLN A 44 -4.88 8.23 0.53
C GLN A 44 -4.93 8.04 -0.98
N GLN A 45 -3.77 7.88 -1.64
CA GLN A 45 -3.72 7.62 -3.09
C GLN A 45 -4.47 6.35 -3.46
N VAL A 46 -4.32 5.28 -2.68
CA VAL A 46 -5.05 4.02 -2.89
C VAL A 46 -6.55 4.23 -2.75
N SER A 47 -6.98 4.96 -1.71
CA SER A 47 -8.40 5.30 -1.49
C SER A 47 -8.99 6.10 -2.65
N GLU A 48 -8.29 7.13 -3.12
CA GLU A 48 -8.71 7.95 -4.26
C GLU A 48 -8.84 7.11 -5.54
N ARG A 49 -7.86 6.24 -5.82
CA ARG A 49 -7.90 5.34 -6.97
C ARG A 49 -9.02 4.32 -6.86
N ALA A 50 -9.28 3.79 -5.67
CA ALA A 50 -10.39 2.88 -5.41
C ALA A 50 -11.73 3.58 -5.68
N ALA A 51 -11.92 4.80 -5.18
CA ALA A 51 -13.12 5.60 -5.42
C ALA A 51 -13.34 5.90 -6.92
N GLN A 52 -12.26 6.21 -7.66
CA GLN A 52 -12.32 6.39 -9.11
C GLN A 52 -12.75 5.11 -9.82
N LEU A 53 -12.14 3.97 -9.47
CA LEU A 53 -12.50 2.67 -10.05
C LEU A 53 -13.94 2.28 -9.71
N GLU A 54 -14.41 2.59 -8.51
CA GLU A 54 -15.79 2.33 -8.11
C GLU A 54 -16.78 3.22 -8.88
N ALA A 55 -16.45 4.50 -9.08
CA ALA A 55 -17.25 5.40 -9.90
C ALA A 55 -17.33 4.93 -11.35
N LEU A 56 -16.21 4.47 -11.93
CA LEU A 56 -16.18 3.86 -13.26
C LEU A 56 -16.99 2.56 -13.30
N ALA A 57 -16.85 1.70 -12.29
CA ALA A 57 -17.60 0.45 -12.20
C ALA A 57 -19.11 0.69 -12.07
N ARG A 58 -19.54 1.73 -11.34
CA ARG A 58 -20.95 2.16 -11.26
C ARG A 58 -21.43 2.73 -12.59
N ALA A 59 -20.63 3.54 -13.28
CA ALA A 59 -20.98 4.09 -14.59
C ALA A 59 -21.08 3.00 -15.67
N GLU A 60 -20.23 1.97 -15.58
CA GLU A 60 -20.17 0.83 -16.49
C GLU A 60 -21.05 -0.35 -16.02
N GLN A 61 -21.85 -0.15 -14.95
CA GLN A 61 -22.70 -1.17 -14.37
C GLN A 61 -23.88 -1.45 -15.32
N THR A 62 -23.62 -2.23 -16.37
CA THR A 62 -24.67 -2.88 -17.15
C THR A 62 -25.46 -3.77 -16.21
N VAL A 63 -26.75 -3.44 -16.04
CA VAL A 63 -27.74 -4.24 -15.31
C VAL A 63 -27.62 -5.68 -15.80
N SER A 64 -26.99 -6.54 -15.00
CA SER A 64 -26.83 -7.96 -15.30
C SER A 64 -28.12 -8.67 -14.92
N GLY A 65 -29.16 -8.41 -15.71
CA GLY A 65 -30.42 -9.14 -15.65
C GLY A 65 -30.37 -10.41 -16.49
N PRO A 66 -31.25 -11.39 -16.23
CA PRO A 66 -31.40 -12.53 -17.12
C PRO A 66 -31.81 -12.02 -18.51
N ALA A 67 -31.09 -12.46 -19.55
CA ALA A 67 -31.30 -12.04 -20.94
C ALA A 67 -32.54 -12.71 -21.58
N LEU A 68 -33.68 -12.65 -20.90
CA LEU A 68 -34.95 -13.20 -21.36
C LEU A 68 -35.42 -12.42 -22.59
N GLY A 69 -35.55 -13.09 -23.73
CA GLY A 69 -35.97 -12.48 -25.01
C GLY A 69 -34.86 -11.79 -25.81
N ALA A 70 -33.59 -11.91 -25.40
CA ALA A 70 -32.46 -11.39 -26.18
C ALA A 70 -32.12 -12.31 -27.36
N ASP A 71 -31.65 -11.71 -28.46
CA ASP A 71 -31.20 -12.44 -29.65
C ASP A 71 -29.98 -13.33 -29.33
N ALA A 72 -30.07 -14.60 -29.73
CA ALA A 72 -29.10 -15.63 -29.40
C ALA A 72 -27.74 -15.40 -30.09
N ASP A 73 -27.73 -14.86 -31.30
CA ASP A 73 -26.49 -14.61 -32.04
C ASP A 73 -25.76 -13.39 -31.47
N ALA A 74 -26.49 -12.30 -31.18
CA ALA A 74 -25.95 -11.14 -30.48
C ALA A 74 -25.35 -11.51 -29.10
N LEU A 75 -25.98 -12.44 -28.37
CA LEU A 75 -25.45 -12.93 -27.09
C LEU A 75 -24.14 -13.72 -27.28
N ARG A 76 -24.07 -14.53 -28.34
CA ARG A 76 -22.91 -15.36 -28.66
C ARG A 76 -21.69 -14.51 -29.02
N ASP A 77 -21.90 -13.48 -29.83
CA ASP A 77 -20.86 -12.50 -30.18
C ASP A 77 -20.34 -11.77 -28.95
N ARG A 78 -21.24 -11.34 -28.06
CA ARG A 78 -20.86 -10.68 -26.81
C ARG A 78 -20.06 -11.59 -25.89
N VAL A 79 -20.42 -12.88 -25.80
CA VAL A 79 -19.65 -13.86 -25.04
C VAL A 79 -18.25 -14.08 -25.63
N GLU A 80 -18.11 -14.16 -26.96
CA GLU A 80 -16.79 -14.29 -27.59
C GLU A 80 -15.92 -13.05 -27.37
N GLN A 81 -16.48 -11.84 -27.46
CA GLN A 81 -15.76 -10.61 -27.11
C GLN A 81 -15.25 -10.63 -25.66
N LEU A 82 -16.11 -10.99 -24.70
CA LEU A 82 -15.71 -11.09 -23.29
C LEU A 82 -14.64 -12.17 -23.06
N ARG A 83 -14.72 -13.30 -23.77
CA ARG A 83 -13.69 -14.35 -23.73
C ARG A 83 -12.37 -13.85 -24.29
N ALA A 84 -12.37 -13.11 -25.40
CA ALA A 84 -11.17 -12.52 -25.97
C ALA A 84 -10.49 -11.55 -24.96
N GLN A 85 -11.26 -10.65 -24.37
CA GLN A 85 -10.76 -9.73 -23.33
C GLN A 85 -10.19 -10.49 -22.10
N ARG A 86 -10.85 -11.58 -21.67
CA ARG A 86 -10.35 -12.43 -20.58
C ARG A 86 -9.02 -13.09 -20.93
N ARG A 87 -8.88 -13.61 -22.17
CA ARG A 87 -7.62 -14.22 -22.65
C ARG A 87 -6.49 -13.19 -22.66
N GLU A 88 -6.75 -11.97 -23.12
CA GLU A 88 -5.78 -10.87 -23.14
C GLU A 88 -5.33 -10.50 -21.71
N ARG A 89 -6.28 -10.27 -20.80
CA ARG A 89 -5.97 -9.98 -19.38
C ARG A 89 -5.17 -11.12 -18.73
N ALA A 90 -5.49 -12.38 -19.04
CA ALA A 90 -4.74 -13.52 -18.54
C ALA A 90 -3.31 -13.57 -19.09
N ALA A 91 -3.11 -13.24 -20.38
CA ALA A 91 -1.79 -13.15 -20.98
C ALA A 91 -0.94 -12.05 -20.34
N LEU A 92 -1.51 -10.86 -20.11
CA LEU A 92 -0.83 -9.76 -19.43
C LEU A 92 -0.41 -10.13 -18.00
N ARG A 93 -1.29 -10.81 -17.24
CA ARG A 93 -0.94 -11.29 -15.89
C ARG A 93 0.22 -12.29 -15.93
N ARG A 94 0.21 -13.23 -16.88
CA ARG A 94 1.32 -14.20 -17.04
C ARG A 94 2.63 -13.51 -17.41
N ALA A 95 2.58 -12.52 -18.31
CA ALA A 95 3.76 -11.75 -18.69
C ALA A 95 4.37 -11.03 -17.48
N ARG A 96 3.54 -10.30 -16.72
CA ARG A 96 3.98 -9.63 -15.48
C ARG A 96 4.58 -10.61 -14.47
N HIS A 97 3.91 -11.75 -14.23
CA HIS A 97 4.42 -12.77 -13.32
C HIS A 97 5.80 -13.29 -13.74
N ARG A 98 6.00 -13.57 -15.04
CA ARG A 98 7.31 -13.98 -15.56
C ARG A 98 8.38 -12.92 -15.34
N THR A 99 8.07 -11.64 -15.60
CA THR A 99 9.00 -10.54 -15.35
C THR A 99 9.38 -10.45 -13.87
N THR A 100 8.40 -10.56 -12.96
CA THR A 100 8.64 -10.54 -11.51
C THR A 100 9.52 -11.72 -11.06
N VAL A 101 9.26 -12.92 -11.57
CA VAL A 101 10.07 -14.11 -11.25
C VAL A 101 11.50 -13.97 -11.78
N ALA A 102 11.69 -13.44 -12.99
CA ALA A 102 13.01 -13.21 -13.57
C ALA A 102 13.82 -12.15 -12.79
N ASP A 103 13.18 -11.04 -12.42
CA ASP A 103 13.78 -9.99 -11.59
C ASP A 103 14.17 -10.53 -10.20
N ALA A 104 13.27 -11.26 -9.54
CA ALA A 104 13.54 -11.87 -8.25
C ALA A 104 14.72 -12.86 -8.34
N ARG A 105 14.76 -13.71 -9.38
CA ARG A 105 15.88 -14.64 -9.59
C ARG A 105 17.22 -13.90 -9.73
N THR A 106 17.23 -12.79 -10.47
CA THR A 106 18.44 -11.98 -10.67
C THR A 106 18.91 -11.32 -9.37
N ARG A 107 17.98 -10.79 -8.57
CA ARG A 107 18.31 -10.11 -7.29
C ARG A 107 18.84 -11.06 -6.21
N TRP A 108 18.32 -12.28 -6.15
CA TRP A 108 18.62 -13.22 -5.06
C TRP A 108 19.71 -14.23 -5.40
N PHE A 109 19.93 -14.53 -6.68
CA PHE A 109 20.88 -15.56 -7.13
C PHE A 109 21.91 -15.05 -8.16
N GLY A 110 21.95 -13.75 -8.43
CA GLY A 110 22.99 -13.06 -9.21
C GLY A 110 23.79 -12.14 -8.31
#